data_AF-A0A832D6B3-F1
#
_entry.id   AF-A0A832D6B3-F1
#
_cell.length_a   1.000
_cell.length_b   1.000
_cell.length_c   1.000
_cell.angle_alpha   90.00
_cell.angle_beta   90.00
_cell.angle_gamma   90.00
#
_symmetry.space_group_name_H-M   'P 1'
#
loop_
_entity.id
_entity.type
_entity.pdbx_description
1 polymer ?
#
loop_
_entity_poly.entity_id
_entity_poly.type
_entity_poly.pdbx_seq_one_letter_code
_entity_poly.pdbx_strand_id
1 'polypeptide(L)'
;MKLIRLSRNLGAKLFTIDYNLAKIAEFHSVKCVNLNEIINKLRPPIVPGDILTVKLVKEGKEHHQGVGHLLDGNLVVVNNARHMIGKEVEVEVINVVKTAAGYVVFGELKKSIPE
;
A
#
# COMPACT_ATOMS: atom_id res chain seq x y z
N MET A 1 -5.86 10.17 -26.20
CA MET A 1 -5.16 11.35 -26.78
C MET A 1 -5.97 12.66 -26.81
N LYS A 2 -7.32 12.65 -26.93
CA LYS A 2 -8.10 13.90 -27.03
C LYS A 2 -7.80 14.90 -25.89
N LEU A 3 -7.81 14.43 -24.63
CA LEU A 3 -7.51 15.25 -23.45
C LEU A 3 -6.08 15.80 -23.44
N ILE A 4 -5.10 15.01 -23.89
CA ILE A 4 -3.69 15.43 -23.97
C ILE A 4 -3.53 16.53 -25.02
N ARG A 5 -4.12 16.34 -26.21
CA ARG A 5 -4.08 17.35 -27.29
C ARG A 5 -4.76 18.65 -26.86
N LEU A 6 -5.92 18.54 -26.20
CA LEU A 6 -6.64 19.71 -25.68
C LEU A 6 -5.80 20.45 -24.63
N SER A 7 -5.25 19.73 -23.65
CA SER A 7 -4.44 20.32 -22.58
C SER A 7 -3.19 21.00 -23.14
N ARG A 8 -2.53 20.39 -24.13
CA ARG A 8 -1.39 21.00 -24.83
C ARG A 8 -1.79 22.28 -25.55
N ASN A 9 -2.87 22.25 -26.33
CA ASN A 9 -3.33 23.42 -27.09
C ASN A 9 -3.74 24.58 -26.19
N LEU A 10 -4.28 24.28 -24.99
CA LEU A 10 -4.67 25.27 -23.99
C LEU A 10 -3.53 25.70 -23.06
N GLY A 11 -2.35 25.08 -23.14
CA GLY A 11 -1.29 25.27 -22.14
C GLY A 11 -1.69 24.87 -20.71
N ALA A 12 -2.73 24.05 -20.57
CA ALA A 12 -3.34 23.67 -19.31
C ALA A 12 -2.63 22.46 -18.67
N LYS A 13 -2.79 22.32 -17.34
CA LYS A 13 -2.41 21.11 -16.60
C LYS A 13 -3.51 20.07 -16.70
N LEU A 14 -3.14 18.81 -16.92
CA LEU A 14 -4.06 17.68 -16.88
C LEU A 14 -4.16 17.14 -15.46
N PHE A 15 -5.36 17.04 -14.90
CA PHE A 15 -5.62 16.35 -13.64
C PHE A 15 -6.33 15.03 -13.95
N THR A 16 -5.85 13.93 -13.38
CA THR A 16 -6.41 12.60 -13.64
C THR A 16 -6.18 11.64 -12.48
N ILE A 17 -6.91 10.53 -12.49
CA ILE A 17 -6.67 9.35 -11.65
C ILE A 17 -6.15 8.16 -12.50
N ASP A 18 -6.12 8.29 -13.82
CA ASP A 18 -5.70 7.24 -14.74
C ASP A 18 -4.17 7.24 -14.92
N TYR A 19 -3.53 6.14 -14.51
CA TYR A 19 -2.08 5.95 -14.61
C TYR A 19 -1.55 5.97 -16.05
N ASN A 20 -2.23 5.28 -16.97
CA ASN A 20 -1.80 5.18 -18.36
C ASN A 20 -1.91 6.54 -19.05
N LEU A 21 -2.99 7.27 -18.79
CA LEU A 21 -3.18 8.61 -19.32
C LEU A 21 -2.12 9.58 -18.78
N ALA A 22 -1.80 9.51 -17.49
CA ALA A 22 -0.73 10.32 -16.89
C ALA A 22 0.63 10.05 -17.54
N LYS A 23 0.99 8.76 -17.71
CA LYS A 23 2.24 8.35 -18.36
C LYS A 23 2.35 8.83 -19.81
N ILE A 24 1.26 8.72 -20.58
CA ILE A 24 1.23 9.22 -21.97
C ILE A 24 1.27 10.75 -22.01
N ALA A 25 0.67 11.44 -21.03
CA ALA A 25 0.70 12.90 -20.94
C ALA A 25 2.12 13.43 -20.70
N GLU A 26 2.88 12.79 -19.80
CA GLU A 26 4.29 13.12 -19.54
C GLU A 26 5.17 12.92 -20.78
N PHE A 27 5.01 11.80 -21.49
CA PHE A 27 5.69 11.56 -22.76
C PHE A 27 5.43 12.66 -23.80
N HIS A 28 4.25 13.28 -23.73
CA HIS A 28 3.84 14.38 -24.58
C HIS A 28 4.14 15.77 -24.00
N SER A 29 4.99 15.87 -22.97
CA SER A 29 5.36 17.13 -22.32
C SER A 29 4.15 17.95 -21.82
N VAL A 30 3.03 17.28 -21.52
CA VAL A 30 1.86 17.89 -20.89
C VAL A 30 1.99 17.71 -19.39
N LYS A 31 2.03 18.82 -18.64
CA LYS A 31 2.08 18.77 -17.17
C LYS A 31 0.85 18.03 -16.65
N CYS A 32 1.08 16.92 -15.98
CA CYS A 32 0.04 16.06 -15.43
C CYS A 32 0.13 16.05 -13.90
N VAL A 33 -1.02 16.02 -13.24
CA VAL A 33 -1.15 15.78 -11.80
C VAL A 33 -2.02 14.55 -11.63
N ASN A 34 -1.43 13.47 -11.12
CA ASN A 34 -2.16 12.26 -10.80
C ASN A 34 -2.59 12.27 -9.33
N LEU A 35 -3.90 12.21 -9.09
CA LEU A 35 -4.46 12.24 -7.73
C LEU A 35 -4.03 11.02 -6.90
N ASN A 36 -3.86 9.86 -7.54
CA ASN A 36 -3.41 8.64 -6.85
C ASN A 36 -1.98 8.79 -6.33
N GLU A 37 -1.10 9.50 -7.06
CA GLU A 37 0.26 9.77 -6.60
C GLU A 37 0.27 10.71 -5.40
N ILE A 38 -0.61 11.70 -5.37
CA ILE A 38 -0.75 12.61 -4.22
C ILE A 38 -1.23 11.82 -3.00
N ILE A 39 -2.27 11.01 -3.15
CA ILE A 39 -2.80 10.18 -2.05
C ILE A 39 -1.68 9.29 -1.48
N ASN A 40 -0.90 8.64 -2.35
CA ASN A 40 0.21 7.78 -1.92
C ASN A 40 1.33 8.55 -1.21
N LYS A 41 1.56 9.83 -1.56
CA LYS A 41 2.56 10.70 -0.90
C LYS A 41 2.07 11.28 0.44
N LEU A 42 0.76 11.41 0.62
CA LEU A 42 0.15 11.94 1.84
C LEU A 42 -0.05 10.88 2.92
N ARG A 43 -0.06 9.59 2.56
CA ARG A 43 -0.16 8.51 3.54
C ARG A 43 1.11 8.49 4.40
N PRO A 44 0.99 8.47 5.74
CA PRO A 44 2.13 8.26 6.61
C PRO A 44 2.86 6.98 6.21
N PRO A 45 4.20 7.00 6.07
CA PRO A 45 4.94 5.79 5.77
C PRO A 45 4.87 4.84 6.96
N ILE A 46 4.54 3.58 6.70
CA ILE A 46 4.68 2.50 7.70
C ILE A 46 6.17 2.18 7.84
N VAL A 47 6.66 2.16 9.07
CA VAL A 47 8.07 1.91 9.40
C VAL A 47 8.22 0.77 10.40
N PRO A 48 9.41 0.14 10.48
CA PRO A 48 9.70 -0.81 11.54
C PRO A 48 9.45 -0.22 12.93
N GLY A 49 8.81 -0.99 13.80
CA GLY A 49 8.39 -0.58 15.15
C GLY A 49 6.95 -0.05 15.23
N ASP A 50 6.30 0.25 14.10
CA ASP A 50 4.88 0.61 14.11
C ASP A 50 4.03 -0.55 14.60
N ILE A 51 2.95 -0.24 15.32
CA ILE A 51 1.96 -1.22 15.75
C ILE A 51 0.73 -1.09 14.86
N LEU A 52 0.38 -2.18 14.20
CA LEU A 52 -0.77 -2.26 13.30
C LEU A 52 -1.79 -3.24 13.86
N THR A 53 -3.07 -2.88 13.77
CA THR A 53 -4.16 -3.82 14.04
C THR A 53 -4.57 -4.47 12.73
N VAL A 54 -4.46 -5.80 12.66
CA VAL A 54 -4.68 -6.55 11.41
C VAL A 54 -5.56 -7.77 11.67
N LYS A 55 -6.60 -7.93 10.86
CA LYS A 55 -7.38 -9.17 10.82
C LYS A 55 -6.67 -10.21 9.97
N LEU A 56 -6.32 -11.34 10.57
CA LEU A 56 -5.72 -12.46 9.87
C LEU A 56 -6.81 -13.25 9.14
N VAL A 57 -6.66 -13.40 7.84
CA VAL A 57 -7.69 -13.97 6.95
C VAL A 57 -7.31 -15.38 6.50
N LYS A 58 -6.02 -15.63 6.29
CA LYS A 58 -5.54 -16.91 5.76
C LYS A 58 -4.13 -17.24 6.24
N GLU A 59 -3.71 -18.47 5.97
CA GLU A 59 -2.35 -18.92 6.19
C GLU A 59 -1.37 -18.32 5.17
N GLY A 60 -0.15 -18.04 5.62
CA GLY A 60 0.93 -17.53 4.78
C GLY A 60 1.61 -18.61 3.95
N LYS A 61 2.77 -18.24 3.39
CA LYS A 61 3.58 -19.16 2.59
C LYS A 61 4.22 -20.22 3.48
N GLU A 62 4.66 -19.83 4.67
CA GLU A 62 5.24 -20.73 5.66
C GLU A 62 4.19 -21.14 6.70
N HIS A 63 4.30 -22.38 7.19
CA HIS A 63 3.27 -23.04 8.01
C HIS A 63 2.99 -22.39 9.38
N HIS A 64 3.75 -21.36 9.75
CA HIS A 64 3.59 -20.59 10.99
C HIS A 64 3.09 -19.16 10.74
N GLN A 65 2.94 -18.76 9.47
CA GLN A 65 2.55 -17.40 9.10
C GLN A 65 1.03 -17.23 9.01
N GLY A 66 0.55 -16.08 9.46
CA GLY A 66 -0.77 -15.56 9.15
C GLY A 66 -0.67 -14.42 8.13
N VAL A 67 -1.70 -14.24 7.31
CA VAL A 67 -1.79 -13.15 6.34
C VAL A 67 -3.07 -12.37 6.54
N GLY A 68 -2.94 -11.05 6.63
CA GLY A 68 -4.03 -10.08 6.61
C GLY A 68 -3.83 -9.03 5.52
N HIS A 69 -4.76 -8.08 5.47
CA HIS A 69 -4.68 -6.94 4.55
C HIS A 69 -4.90 -5.65 5.33
N LEU A 70 -4.20 -4.60 4.94
CA LEU A 70 -4.47 -3.24 5.37
C LEU A 70 -5.72 -2.68 4.66
N LEU A 71 -6.22 -1.54 5.14
CA LEU A 71 -7.37 -0.85 4.55
C LEU A 71 -7.15 -0.45 3.08
N ASP A 72 -5.90 -0.22 2.69
CA ASP A 72 -5.52 0.10 1.32
C ASP A 72 -5.24 -1.14 0.45
N GLY A 73 -5.46 -2.34 0.99
CA GLY A 73 -5.30 -3.63 0.30
C GLY A 73 -3.88 -4.21 0.34
N ASN A 74 -2.89 -3.52 0.92
CA ASN A 74 -1.54 -4.06 1.05
C ASN A 74 -1.50 -5.25 1.99
N LEU A 75 -0.62 -6.22 1.68
CA LEU A 75 -0.51 -7.47 2.43
C LEU A 75 0.27 -7.27 3.72
N VAL A 76 -0.20 -7.90 4.79
CA VAL A 76 0.55 -8.03 6.04
C VAL A 76 0.79 -9.51 6.31
N VAL A 77 2.04 -9.90 6.38
CA VAL A 77 2.49 -11.24 6.74
C VAL A 77 2.98 -11.20 8.17
N VAL A 78 2.34 -11.97 9.04
CA VAL A 78 2.64 -12.02 10.47
C VAL A 78 3.21 -13.38 10.81
N ASN A 79 4.42 -13.39 11.33
CA ASN A 79 5.09 -14.61 11.78
C ASN A 79 4.46 -15.16 13.06
N ASN A 80 4.54 -16.48 13.20
CA ASN A 80 4.01 -17.26 14.31
C ASN A 80 2.51 -16.98 14.63
N ALA A 81 1.74 -16.51 13.66
CA ALA A 81 0.37 -16.03 13.86
C ALA A 81 -0.71 -16.94 13.27
N ARG A 82 -0.33 -18.12 12.75
CA ARG A 82 -1.28 -19.08 12.19
C ARG A 82 -2.43 -19.44 13.15
N HIS A 83 -2.13 -19.58 14.43
CA HIS A 83 -3.12 -19.91 15.46
C HIS A 83 -4.12 -18.77 15.75
N MET A 84 -3.87 -17.58 15.20
CA MET A 84 -4.71 -16.39 15.33
C MET A 84 -5.50 -16.08 14.05
N ILE A 85 -5.49 -16.96 13.04
CA ILE A 85 -6.31 -16.80 11.82
C ILE A 85 -7.80 -16.67 12.20
N GLY A 86 -8.47 -15.70 11.58
CA GLY A 86 -9.86 -15.33 11.85
C GLY A 86 -10.02 -14.22 12.88
N LYS A 87 -8.96 -13.91 13.66
CA LYS A 87 -8.96 -12.88 14.70
C LYS A 87 -8.26 -11.60 14.23
N GLU A 88 -8.55 -10.53 14.96
CA GLU A 88 -7.86 -9.25 14.85
C GLU A 88 -6.75 -9.22 15.91
N VAL A 89 -5.53 -8.86 15.48
CA VAL A 89 -4.32 -8.90 16.33
C VAL A 89 -3.50 -7.63 16.18
N GLU A 90 -2.80 -7.25 17.24
CA GLU A 90 -1.75 -6.22 17.19
C GLU A 90 -0.45 -6.84 16.67
N VAL A 91 0.12 -6.22 15.65
CA VAL A 91 1.32 -6.66 14.94
C VAL A 91 2.35 -5.56 15.03
N GLU A 92 3.54 -5.90 15.51
CA GLU A 92 4.70 -5.01 15.43
C GLU A 92 5.39 -5.20 14.08
N VAL A 93 5.57 -4.12 13.34
CA VAL A 93 6.21 -4.13 12.02
C VAL A 93 7.70 -4.39 12.17
N ILE A 94 8.21 -5.45 11.55
CA ILE A 94 9.65 -5.72 11.44
C ILE A 94 10.21 -5.07 10.18
N ASN A 95 9.54 -5.24 9.05
CA ASN A 95 10.06 -4.78 7.77
C ASN A 95 8.94 -4.50 6.76
N VAL A 96 9.21 -3.63 5.79
CA VAL A 96 8.28 -3.30 4.71
C VAL A 96 8.99 -3.48 3.37
N VAL A 97 8.45 -4.37 2.53
CA VAL A 97 9.00 -4.69 1.20
C VAL A 97 8.12 -4.08 0.12
N LYS A 98 8.68 -3.18 -0.70
CA LYS A 98 7.97 -2.62 -1.84
C LYS A 98 7.90 -3.63 -2.99
N THR A 99 6.76 -3.71 -3.66
CA THR A 99 6.53 -4.56 -4.83
C THR A 99 5.92 -3.75 -5.97
N ALA A 100 5.80 -4.33 -7.16
CA ALA A 100 5.16 -3.64 -8.29
C ALA A 100 3.67 -3.32 -8.05
N ALA A 101 2.99 -4.06 -7.16
CA ALA A 101 1.57 -3.88 -6.86
C ALA A 101 1.30 -3.03 -5.60
N GLY A 102 2.34 -2.58 -4.88
CA GLY A 102 2.21 -1.88 -3.61
C GLY A 102 3.37 -2.20 -2.67
N TYR A 103 3.08 -2.64 -1.46
CA TYR A 103 4.07 -3.11 -0.49
C TYR A 103 3.51 -4.26 0.34
N VAL A 104 4.43 -5.03 0.94
CA VAL A 104 4.13 -6.11 1.86
C VAL A 104 4.78 -5.77 3.19
N VAL A 105 3.99 -5.78 4.26
CA VAL A 105 4.46 -5.57 5.62
C VAL A 105 4.74 -6.93 6.24
N PHE A 106 5.91 -7.09 6.85
CA PHE A 106 6.29 -8.25 7.64
C PHE A 106 6.34 -7.83 9.11
N GLY A 107 5.70 -8.61 9.97
CA GLY A 107 5.65 -8.31 11.39
C GLY A 107 5.53 -9.55 12.27
N GLU A 108 5.58 -9.32 13.57
CA GLU A 108 5.36 -10.34 14.61
C GLU A 108 4.17 -9.95 15.46
N LEU A 109 3.54 -10.94 16.10
CA LEU A 109 2.52 -10.66 17.10
C LEU A 109 3.14 -9.82 18.23
N LYS A 110 2.54 -8.66 18.51
CA LYS A 110 2.95 -7.85 19.65
C LYS A 110 2.67 -8.65 20.92
N LYS A 111 3.73 -8.97 21.68
CA LYS A 111 3.57 -9.59 22.99
C LYS A 111 2.93 -8.55 23.92
N SER A 112 1.72 -8.81 24.41
CA SER A 112 1.24 -8.10 25.59
C SER A 112 2.19 -8.46 26.72
N ILE A 113 3.04 -7.53 27.14
CA ILE A 113 3.78 -7.67 28.40
C ILE A 113 2.67 -7.73 29.48
N PRO A 114 2.55 -8.83 30.24
CA PRO A 114 1.67 -8.82 31.40
C PRO A 114 2.25 -7.82 32.40
N GLU A 115 1.43 -6.86 32.85
CA GLU A 115 1.74 -6.01 34.01
C GLU A 115 1.93 -6.84 35.28
#